data_AF-A0A258AMV8-F1
#
_entry.id   AF-A0A258AMV8-F1
#
_cell.length_a   1.000
_cell.length_b   1.000
_cell.length_c   1.000
_cell.angle_alpha   90.00
_cell.angle_beta   90.00
_cell.angle_gamma   90.00
#
_symmetry.space_group_name_H-M   'P 1'
#
loop_
_entity.id
_entity.type
_entity.pdbx_description
1 polymer ?
#
loop_
_entity_poly.entity_id
_entity_poly.type
_entity_poly.pdbx_seq_one_letter_code
_entity_poly.pdbx_strand_id
1 'polypeptide(L)'
;MGVSAEFHALFNYVEAGLWFAIALSLALWLRMRRPWRWLLPLSFGVFGVSDLIEAQTGAWWEPWWLFVMKAACVLVFLLAFRERRRQEKKNG
;
A
#
# COMPACT_ATOMS: atom_id res chain seq x y z
N MET A 1 14.31 -27.80 -2.10
CA MET A 1 14.57 -26.34 -2.26
C MET A 1 13.29 -25.65 -2.78
N GLY A 2 12.19 -25.64 -2.01
CA GLY A 2 10.90 -25.11 -2.49
C GLY A 2 10.02 -24.48 -1.41
N VAL A 3 10.09 -25.00 -0.17
CA VAL A 3 9.27 -24.53 0.96
C VAL A 3 9.49 -23.05 1.31
N SER A 4 10.72 -22.54 1.21
CA SER A 4 11.01 -21.13 1.52
C SER A 4 10.38 -20.18 0.50
N ALA A 5 10.54 -20.46 -0.79
CA ALA A 5 9.97 -19.63 -1.86
C ALA A 5 8.43 -19.61 -1.83
N GLU A 6 7.80 -20.76 -1.55
CA GLU A 6 6.35 -20.85 -1.40
C GLU A 6 5.83 -20.06 -0.19
N PHE A 7 6.56 -20.11 0.94
CA PHE A 7 6.20 -19.32 2.13
C PHE A 7 6.28 -17.82 1.88
N HIS A 8 7.33 -17.36 1.17
CA HIS A 8 7.46 -15.95 0.79
C HIS A 8 6.34 -15.49 -0.14
N ALA A 9 5.96 -16.31 -1.12
CA ALA A 9 4.86 -16.00 -2.02
C ALA A 9 3.52 -15.92 -1.27
N LEU A 10 3.22 -16.87 -0.38
CA LEU A 10 1.99 -16.88 0.42
C LEU A 10 1.89 -15.65 1.33
N PHE A 11 2.99 -15.27 1.99
CA PHE A 11 3.04 -14.08 2.83
C PHE A 11 2.73 -12.82 2.01
N ASN A 12 3.34 -12.68 0.84
CA ASN A 12 3.10 -11.56 -0.07
C ASN A 12 1.65 -11.52 -0.59
N TYR A 13 1.00 -12.67 -0.86
CA TYR A 13 -0.42 -12.73 -1.21
C TYR A 13 -1.33 -12.26 -0.08
N VAL A 14 -1.02 -12.66 1.16
CA VAL A 14 -1.78 -12.22 2.34
C VAL A 14 -1.59 -10.71 2.56
N GLU A 15 -0.38 -10.20 2.43
CA GLU A 15 -0.10 -8.76 2.51
C GLU A 15 -0.85 -7.99 1.41
N ALA A 16 -0.77 -8.43 0.15
CA ALA A 16 -1.52 -7.84 -0.96
C ALA A 16 -3.03 -7.77 -0.64
N GLY A 17 -3.62 -8.87 -0.15
CA GLY A 17 -5.01 -8.93 0.26
C GLY A 17 -5.35 -7.93 1.37
N LEU A 18 -4.48 -7.80 2.38
CA LEU A 18 -4.63 -6.81 3.46
C LEU A 18 -4.58 -5.37 2.91
N TRP A 19 -3.65 -5.06 2.02
CA TRP A 19 -3.55 -3.72 1.43
C TRP A 19 -4.77 -3.36 0.60
N PHE A 20 -5.31 -4.29 -0.18
CA PHE A 20 -6.57 -4.09 -0.90
C PHE A 20 -7.77 -3.91 0.04
N ALA A 21 -7.85 -4.68 1.13
CA ALA A 21 -8.89 -4.51 2.13
C ALA A 21 -8.82 -3.14 2.82
N ILE A 22 -7.62 -2.64 3.12
CA ILE A 22 -7.40 -1.29 3.64
C ILE A 22 -7.78 -0.23 2.59
N ALA A 23 -7.38 -0.41 1.33
CA ALA A 23 -7.74 0.49 0.23
C ALA A 23 -9.26 0.61 0.08
N LEU A 24 -9.96 -0.54 0.08
CA LEU A 24 -11.41 -0.59 -0.08
C LEU A 24 -12.14 -0.02 1.14
N SER A 25 -11.74 -0.40 2.35
CA SER A 25 -12.33 0.15 3.58
C SER A 25 -12.14 1.66 3.66
N LEU A 26 -10.96 2.20 3.32
CA LEU A 26 -10.73 3.64 3.24
C LEU A 26 -11.61 4.30 2.17
N ALA A 27 -11.71 3.70 0.98
CA ALA A 27 -12.54 4.22 -0.12
C ALA A 27 -14.03 4.30 0.27
N LEU A 28 -14.53 3.30 0.99
CA LEU A 28 -15.93 3.23 1.43
C LEU A 28 -16.19 4.12 2.65
N TRP A 29 -15.29 4.13 3.64
CA TRP A 29 -15.48 4.82 4.92
C TRP A 29 -15.32 6.33 4.82
N LEU A 30 -14.38 6.81 4.00
CA LEU A 30 -14.14 8.25 3.85
C LEU A 30 -15.22 8.96 3.01
N ARG A 31 -16.19 8.23 2.43
CA ARG A 31 -17.28 8.71 1.55
C ARG A 31 -16.85 9.99 0.83
N MET A 32 -15.75 9.84 0.06
CA MET A 32 -14.76 10.89 -0.22
C MET A 32 -15.38 12.14 -0.85
N ARG A 33 -15.48 13.22 -0.06
CA ARG A 33 -15.88 14.55 -0.57
C ARG A 33 -14.77 15.34 -1.26
N ARG A 34 -13.51 14.90 -1.19
CA ARG A 34 -12.35 15.64 -1.73
C ARG A 34 -11.46 14.73 -2.59
N PRO A 35 -11.10 15.15 -3.82
CA PRO A 35 -10.35 14.32 -4.77
C PRO A 35 -8.97 13.90 -4.25
N TRP A 36 -8.28 14.77 -3.49
CA TRP A 36 -6.95 14.45 -2.94
C TRP A 36 -6.95 13.30 -1.92
N ARG A 37 -8.11 12.97 -1.32
CA ARG A 37 -8.25 11.84 -0.38
C ARG A 37 -8.23 10.48 -1.09
N TRP A 38 -8.38 10.44 -2.42
CA TRP A 38 -8.26 9.22 -3.21
C TRP A 38 -6.82 8.75 -3.37
N LEU A 39 -5.84 9.64 -3.22
CA LEU A 39 -4.43 9.26 -3.31
C LEU A 39 -4.05 8.20 -2.27
N LEU A 40 -4.67 8.22 -1.10
CA LEU A 40 -4.39 7.28 -0.02
C LEU A 40 -4.85 5.83 -0.32
N PRO A 41 -6.15 5.56 -0.58
CA PRO A 41 -6.59 4.22 -0.96
C PRO A 41 -5.98 3.78 -2.30
N LEU A 42 -5.75 4.71 -3.24
CA LEU A 42 -5.06 4.40 -4.49
C LEU A 42 -3.62 3.91 -4.22
N SER A 43 -2.89 4.57 -3.32
CA SER A 43 -1.53 4.15 -2.93
C SER A 43 -1.55 2.79 -2.22
N PHE A 44 -2.52 2.51 -1.37
CA PHE A 44 -2.69 1.18 -0.78
C PHE A 44 -2.97 0.11 -1.84
N GLY A 45 -3.84 0.39 -2.82
CA GLY A 45 -4.11 -0.53 -3.93
C GLY A 45 -2.87 -0.78 -4.78
N VAL A 46 -2.13 0.28 -5.16
CA VAL A 46 -0.88 0.16 -5.92
C VAL A 46 0.19 -0.60 -5.16
N PHE A 47 0.29 -0.39 -3.84
CA PHE A 47 1.20 -1.15 -2.98
C PHE A 47 0.82 -2.64 -2.95
N GLY A 48 -0.46 -2.97 -2.81
CA GLY A 48 -0.95 -4.35 -2.91
C GLY A 48 -0.70 -5.00 -4.27
N VAL A 49 -0.83 -4.26 -5.37
CA VAL A 49 -0.43 -4.76 -6.71
C VAL A 49 1.07 -5.06 -6.75
N SER A 50 1.91 -4.21 -6.16
CA SER A 50 3.36 -4.44 -6.15
C SER A 50 3.76 -5.70 -5.36
N ASP A 51 3.06 -6.02 -4.28
CA ASP A 51 3.26 -7.27 -3.51
C ASP A 51 2.77 -8.50 -4.29
N LEU A 52 1.69 -8.36 -5.08
CA LEU A 52 1.20 -9.41 -5.95
C LEU A 52 2.19 -9.75 -7.08
N ILE A 53 2.86 -8.73 -7.62
CA ILE A 53 3.91 -8.90 -8.62
C ILE A 53 5.12 -9.56 -7.97
N GLU A 54 5.51 -9.15 -6.76
CA GLU A 54 6.60 -9.77 -5.99
C GLU A 54 6.34 -11.26 -5.72
N ALA A 55 5.10 -11.64 -5.39
CA ALA A 55 4.71 -13.04 -5.22
C ALA A 55 4.83 -13.87 -6.50
N GLN A 56 4.71 -13.24 -7.68
CA GLN A 56 4.83 -13.89 -8.99
C GLN A 56 6.26 -13.91 -9.53
N THR A 57 7.02 -12.84 -9.32
CA THR A 57 8.40 -12.69 -9.82
C THR A 57 9.43 -13.31 -8.86
N GLY A 58 9.09 -13.46 -7.58
CA GLY A 58 10.02 -13.90 -6.54
C GLY A 58 11.12 -12.87 -6.23
N ALA A 59 11.05 -11.68 -6.82
CA ALA A 59 12.04 -10.61 -6.67
C ALA A 59 11.34 -9.30 -6.30
N TRP A 60 11.73 -8.72 -5.17
CA TRP A 60 11.13 -7.48 -4.66
C TRP A 60 11.61 -6.20 -5.37
N TRP A 61 12.68 -6.31 -6.18
CA TRP A 61 13.29 -5.18 -6.90
C TRP A 61 13.28 -5.34 -8.42
N GLU A 62 12.82 -6.46 -8.97
CA GLU A 62 12.88 -6.73 -10.42
C GLU A 62 11.46 -6.89 -10.97
N PRO A 63 10.99 -5.95 -11.82
CA PRO A 63 11.65 -4.76 -12.36
C PRO A 63 11.80 -3.60 -11.35
N TRP A 64 12.87 -2.81 -11.48
CA TRP A 64 13.24 -1.69 -10.59
C TRP A 64 12.12 -0.67 -10.32
N TRP A 65 11.17 -0.58 -11.24
CA TRP A 65 9.98 0.25 -11.09
C TRP A 65 9.11 -0.15 -9.87
N LEU A 66 9.10 -1.42 -9.45
CA LEU A 66 8.39 -1.86 -8.25
C LEU A 66 8.89 -1.13 -7.00
N PHE A 67 10.21 -0.97 -6.88
CA PHE A 67 10.80 -0.24 -5.78
C PHE A 67 10.38 1.24 -5.79
N VAL A 68 10.37 1.86 -6.97
CA VAL A 68 9.91 3.25 -7.14
C VAL A 68 8.44 3.41 -6.77
N MET A 69 7.58 2.47 -7.20
CA MET A 69 6.16 2.47 -6.84
C MET A 69 5.95 2.32 -5.34
N LYS A 70 6.64 1.36 -4.69
CA LYS A 70 6.58 1.16 -3.24
C LYS A 70 7.05 2.42 -2.50
N ALA A 71 8.16 3.03 -2.92
CA ALA A 71 8.67 4.27 -2.34
C ALA A 71 7.69 5.45 -2.49
N ALA A 72 7.07 5.59 -3.66
CA ALA A 72 6.05 6.61 -3.91
C ALA A 72 4.81 6.41 -3.02
N CYS A 73 4.34 5.18 -2.85
CA CYS A 73 3.21 4.85 -1.97
C CYS A 73 3.53 5.19 -0.50
N VAL A 74 4.73 4.83 -0.03
CA VAL A 74 5.19 5.14 1.33
C VAL A 74 5.26 6.66 1.55
N LEU A 75 5.72 7.44 0.56
CA LEU A 75 5.70 8.90 0.65
C LEU A 75 4.28 9.44 0.82
N VAL A 76 3.29 8.91 0.09
CA VAL A 76 1.88 9.30 0.27
C VAL A 76 1.38 8.94 1.66
N PHE A 77 1.73 7.78 2.20
CA PHE A 77 1.39 7.38 3.56
C PHE A 77 2.00 8.34 4.60
N LEU A 78 3.27 8.70 4.45
CA LEU A 78 3.95 9.65 5.33
C LEU A 78 3.32 11.05 5.27
N LEU A 79 2.97 11.53 4.08
CA LEU A 79 2.29 12.81 3.90
C LEU A 79 0.91 12.81 4.56
N ALA A 80 0.13 11.75 4.36
CA ALA A 80 -1.18 11.59 4.98
C ALA A 80 -1.09 11.49 6.52
N PHE A 81 -0.11 10.75 7.04
CA PHE A 81 0.16 10.64 8.46
C PHE A 81 0.59 11.98 9.07
N ARG A 82 1.45 12.73 8.38
CA ARG A 82 1.91 14.05 8.82
C ARG A 82 0.76 15.06 8.84
N GLU A 83 -0.13 15.02 7.85
CA GLU A 83 -1.33 15.85 7.82
C GLU A 83 -2.27 15.51 8.98
N ARG A 84 -2.54 14.21 9.22
CA ARG A 84 -3.37 13.78 10.37
C ARG A 84 -2.80 14.26 11.71
N ARG A 85 -1.49 14.08 11.95
CA ARG A 85 -0.82 14.58 13.17
C ARG A 85 -0.90 16.10 13.31
N ARG A 86 -0.82 16.85 12.19
CA ARG A 86 -0.97 18.31 12.21
C ARG A 86 -2.38 18.73 12.62
N GLN A 87 -3.40 17.99 12.17
CA GLN A 87 -4.78 18.24 12.55
C GLN A 87 -5.04 17.88 14.02
N GLU A 88 -4.50 16.75 14.51
CA GLU A 88 -4.58 16.36 15.92
C GLU A 88 -3.96 17.43 16.85
N LYS A 89 -2.80 17.99 16.48
CA LYS A 89 -2.17 19.10 17.24
C LYS A 89 -2.91 20.44 17.16
N LYS A 90 -3.77 20.64 16.17
CA LYS A 90 -4.60 21.85 16.05
C LYS A 90 -5.90 21.76 16.86
N ASN A 91 -6.32 20.54 17.19
CA ASN A 91 -7.60 20.25 17.86
C ASN A 91 -7.44 19.91 19.36
N GLY A 92 -6.22 19.91 19.91
CA GLY A 92 -5.93 19.76 21.34
C GLY A 92 -5.27 21.02 21.87
#